data_AF-A0AA39JGI0-F1
#
_entry.id   AF-A0AA39JGI0-F1
#
_cell.length_a   1.000
_cell.length_b   1.000
_cell.length_c   1.000
_cell.angle_alpha   90.00
_cell.angle_beta   90.00
_cell.angle_gamma   90.00
#
_symmetry.space_group_name_H-M   'P 1'
#
loop_
_entity.id
_entity.type
_entity.pdbx_description
1 polymer ?
#
loop_
_entity_poly.entity_id
_entity_poly.type
_entity_poly.pdbx_seq_one_letter_code
_entity_poly.pdbx_strand_id
1 'polypeptide(L)'
;PFCLSAVCAYWRDICLSSPQLWTSIFANVDNSDLLPCLKNLSKIVEERSCELSLSLDVSARYPPPDLYLSILQTDYHCLDSLFYGGSAINLHRLKNISLDLNFKFDNIALEDSRIEFPELEHLELCGMLKAFSNEVVIGLFAHAPKLHTLSLGNYLNIAHFRLPDDPLFWLSIAEHRPFAAP
;
A
#
# COMPACT_ATOMS: atom_id res chain seq x y z
N PRO A 1 -0.82 16.17 -9.32
CA PRO A 1 -1.95 16.85 -10.02
C PRO A 1 -2.62 17.96 -9.20
N PHE A 2 -2.94 17.71 -7.92
CA PHE A 2 -3.63 18.68 -7.06
C PHE A 2 -2.89 20.02 -6.90
N CYS A 3 -1.59 19.99 -6.58
CA CYS A 3 -0.81 21.24 -6.46
C CYS A 3 -0.67 21.97 -7.80
N LEU A 4 -0.50 21.23 -8.90
CA LEU A 4 -0.36 21.81 -10.24
C LEU A 4 -1.65 22.52 -10.69
N SER A 5 -2.81 21.92 -10.44
CA SER A 5 -4.10 22.50 -10.82
C SER A 5 -4.50 23.76 -10.02
N ALA A 6 -3.79 24.04 -8.92
CA ALA A 6 -3.95 25.24 -8.12
C ALA A 6 -3.12 26.43 -8.62
N VAL A 7 -2.11 26.22 -9.48
CA VAL A 7 -1.18 27.28 -9.91
C VAL A 7 -1.86 28.33 -10.79
N CYS A 8 -2.43 27.92 -11.92
CA CYS A 8 -3.19 28.80 -12.82
C CYS A 8 -4.16 27.99 -13.70
N ALA A 9 -5.00 28.68 -14.48
CA ALA A 9 -5.99 28.04 -15.36
C ALA A 9 -5.34 27.09 -16.39
N TYR A 10 -4.21 27.48 -16.96
CA TYR A 10 -3.49 26.65 -17.93
C TYR A 10 -3.02 25.31 -17.33
N TRP A 11 -2.40 25.33 -16.15
CA TRP A 11 -1.99 24.10 -15.46
C TRP A 11 -3.17 23.24 -15.01
N ARG A 12 -4.28 23.88 -14.65
CA ARG A 12 -5.53 23.18 -14.36
C ARG A 12 -6.04 22.44 -15.58
N ASP A 13 -6.12 23.08 -16.74
CA ASP A 13 -6.57 22.43 -17.98
C ASP A 13 -5.68 21.25 -18.37
N ILE A 14 -4.35 21.38 -18.23
CA ILE A 14 -3.41 20.25 -18.43
C ILE A 14 -3.75 19.11 -17.47
N CYS A 15 -3.92 19.41 -16.17
CA CYS A 15 -4.27 18.38 -15.18
C CYS A 15 -5.60 17.70 -15.49
N LEU A 16 -6.61 18.44 -15.96
CA LEU A 16 -7.93 17.90 -16.26
C LEU A 16 -7.97 17.09 -17.55
N SER A 17 -7.12 17.41 -18.53
CA SER A 17 -7.06 16.75 -19.85
C SER A 17 -6.08 15.57 -19.91
N SER A 18 -5.31 15.32 -18.85
CA SER A 18 -4.26 14.29 -18.83
C SER A 18 -4.55 13.20 -17.77
N PRO A 19 -5.29 12.13 -18.13
CA PRO A 19 -5.61 11.03 -17.21
C PRO A 19 -4.40 10.36 -16.57
N GLN A 20 -3.27 10.34 -17.29
CA GLN A 20 -2.00 9.75 -16.83
C GLN A 20 -1.46 10.40 -15.55
N LEU A 21 -1.82 11.66 -15.28
CA LEU A 21 -1.42 12.34 -14.05
C LEU A 21 -2.16 11.78 -12.82
N TRP A 22 -3.28 11.10 -13.01
CA TRP A 22 -4.16 10.62 -11.94
C TRP A 22 -4.02 9.12 -11.68
N THR A 23 -2.94 8.48 -12.12
CA THR A 23 -2.76 7.02 -11.94
C THR A 23 -2.11 6.65 -10.62
N SER A 24 -1.64 7.62 -9.83
CA SER A 24 -0.90 7.35 -8.59
C SER A 24 -1.59 7.96 -7.38
N ILE A 25 -1.82 7.13 -6.36
CA ILE A 25 -2.38 7.50 -5.06
C ILE A 25 -1.24 7.42 -4.05
N PHE A 26 -0.89 8.56 -3.45
CA PHE A 26 0.08 8.64 -2.37
C PHE A 26 -0.63 9.03 -1.08
N ALA A 27 -0.50 8.22 -0.04
CA ALA A 27 -1.07 8.50 1.27
C ALA A 27 0.02 8.42 2.34
N ASN A 28 0.29 9.57 2.97
CA ASN A 28 1.15 9.63 4.15
C ASN A 28 0.28 9.65 5.42
N VAL A 29 0.57 8.73 6.34
CA VAL A 29 -0.27 8.40 7.48
C VAL A 29 0.46 8.72 8.77
N ASP A 30 0.31 9.95 9.23
CA ASP A 30 0.83 10.35 10.54
C ASP A 30 -0.17 10.05 11.69
N ASN A 31 -1.42 9.67 11.37
CA ASN A 31 -2.51 9.43 12.33
C ASN A 31 -3.30 8.15 11.98
N SER A 32 -3.99 7.56 12.94
CA SER A 32 -4.74 6.29 12.80
C SER A 32 -5.83 6.28 11.72
N ASP A 33 -6.34 7.45 11.32
CA ASP A 33 -7.57 7.57 10.52
C ASP A 33 -7.25 7.82 9.03
N LEU A 34 -6.78 6.77 8.36
CA LEU A 34 -6.47 6.78 6.93
C LEU A 34 -7.69 6.91 6.02
N LEU A 35 -8.81 6.34 6.47
CA LEU A 35 -9.96 6.03 5.65
C LEU A 35 -10.63 7.27 5.02
N PRO A 36 -10.87 8.39 5.74
CA PRO A 36 -11.55 9.53 5.15
C PRO A 36 -10.72 10.23 4.05
N CYS A 37 -9.40 10.34 4.24
CA CYS A 37 -8.51 10.98 3.29
C CYS A 37 -8.38 10.13 2.01
N LEU A 38 -8.09 8.83 2.18
CA LEU A 38 -7.97 7.89 1.06
C LEU A 38 -9.27 7.79 0.26
N LYS A 39 -10.44 7.74 0.91
CA LYS A 39 -11.73 7.62 0.22
C LYS A 39 -12.03 8.78 -0.72
N ASN A 40 -11.69 10.01 -0.32
CA ASN A 40 -11.91 11.18 -1.16
C ASN A 40 -10.89 11.25 -2.30
N LEU A 41 -9.61 10.97 -2.00
CA LEU A 41 -8.55 10.96 -3.00
C LEU A 41 -8.75 9.86 -4.03
N SER A 42 -9.12 8.66 -3.59
CA SER A 42 -9.33 7.51 -4.45
C SER A 42 -10.46 7.77 -5.44
N LYS A 43 -11.59 8.31 -4.97
CA LYS A 43 -12.72 8.65 -5.84
C LYS A 43 -12.31 9.62 -6.95
N ILE A 44 -11.58 10.68 -6.61
CA ILE A 44 -11.10 11.65 -7.60
C ILE A 44 -10.12 10.99 -8.58
N VAL A 45 -9.18 10.19 -8.07
CA VAL A 45 -8.21 9.47 -8.89
C VAL A 45 -8.92 8.51 -9.85
N GLU A 46 -9.89 7.74 -9.38
CA GLU A 46 -10.68 6.82 -10.21
C GLU A 46 -11.42 7.53 -11.32
N GLU A 47 -12.16 8.60 -10.99
CA GLU A 47 -12.92 9.39 -11.96
C GLU A 47 -12.02 9.99 -13.05
N ARG A 48 -10.78 10.35 -12.69
CA ARG A 48 -9.86 11.07 -13.58
C ARG A 48 -8.90 10.19 -14.36
N SER A 49 -8.56 9.02 -13.83
CA SER A 49 -7.69 8.04 -14.48
C SER A 49 -8.42 7.19 -15.52
N CYS A 50 -9.75 7.26 -15.58
CA CYS A 50 -10.59 6.49 -16.51
C CYS A 50 -10.38 4.98 -16.33
N GLU A 51 -9.79 4.29 -17.32
CA GLU A 51 -9.52 2.85 -17.29
C GLU A 51 -8.03 2.51 -17.05
N LEU A 52 -7.18 3.52 -16.84
CA LEU A 52 -5.74 3.30 -16.69
C LEU A 52 -5.41 2.50 -15.43
N SER A 53 -4.32 1.74 -15.46
CA SER A 53 -3.83 1.06 -14.26
C SER A 53 -3.42 2.07 -13.18
N LEU A 54 -3.62 1.67 -11.93
CA LEU A 54 -3.38 2.48 -10.74
C LEU A 54 -2.15 2.01 -9.97
N SER A 55 -1.49 2.95 -9.31
CA SER A 55 -0.40 2.71 -8.39
C SER A 55 -0.78 3.29 -7.03
N LEU A 56 -0.62 2.48 -5.99
CA LEU A 56 -0.92 2.86 -4.62
C LEU A 56 0.37 2.83 -3.81
N ASP A 57 0.68 3.95 -3.16
CA ASP A 57 1.80 4.11 -2.25
C ASP A 57 1.25 4.64 -0.92
N VAL A 58 1.44 3.85 0.13
CA VAL A 58 1.01 4.20 1.49
C VAL A 58 2.22 4.11 2.40
N SER A 59 2.55 5.23 3.03
CA SER A 59 3.63 5.32 4.01
C SER A 59 3.08 5.86 5.32
N ALA A 60 3.43 5.26 6.46
CA ALA A 60 3.18 5.82 7.77
C ALA A 60 4.51 6.10 8.44
N ARG A 61 4.69 7.33 8.91
CA ARG A 61 5.86 7.64 9.72
C ARG A 61 5.80 6.88 11.03
N TYR A 62 6.76 6.00 11.22
CA TYR A 62 7.07 5.47 12.53
C TYR A 62 8.11 6.37 13.20
N PRO A 63 7.92 6.73 14.48
CA PRO A 63 8.97 7.39 15.26
C PRO A 63 10.23 6.50 15.34
N PRO A 64 11.42 7.10 15.48
CA PRO A 64 12.69 6.39 15.44
C PRO A 64 12.79 5.31 16.52
N PRO A 65 13.59 4.25 16.27
CA PRO A 65 13.73 3.07 17.13
C PRO A 65 13.96 3.41 18.61
N ASP A 66 14.66 4.51 18.90
CA ASP A 66 15.14 4.88 20.23
C ASP A 66 14.02 5.14 21.26
N LEU A 67 12.75 5.20 20.83
CA LEU A 67 11.55 5.42 21.65
C LEU A 67 10.71 4.14 21.89
N TYR A 68 11.29 2.94 21.73
CA TYR A 68 10.63 1.62 21.84
C TYR A 68 9.75 1.38 23.09
N LEU A 69 9.90 2.15 24.18
CA LEU A 69 9.22 1.88 25.44
C LEU A 69 7.87 2.59 25.62
N SER A 70 7.51 3.56 24.76
CA SER A 70 6.26 4.32 24.92
C SER A 70 5.37 4.40 23.68
N ILE A 71 5.82 3.90 22.52
CA ILE A 71 4.96 3.81 21.32
C ILE A 71 4.12 2.54 21.44
N LEU A 72 3.25 2.56 22.44
CA LEU A 72 2.04 1.76 22.47
C LEU A 72 1.38 1.84 21.09
N GLN A 73 1.22 0.68 20.47
CA GLN A 73 -0.10 0.27 19.97
C GLN A 73 -0.83 1.27 19.07
N THR A 74 -0.15 2.03 18.22
CA THR A 74 -0.84 2.58 17.04
C THR A 74 -1.05 1.41 16.11
N ASP A 75 -2.09 0.63 16.44
CA ASP A 75 -2.59 -0.45 15.64
C ASP A 75 -3.16 0.22 14.40
N TYR A 76 -2.34 0.24 13.35
CA TYR A 76 -2.75 0.71 12.05
C TYR A 76 -3.75 -0.33 11.49
N HIS A 77 -5.02 -0.24 11.90
CA HIS A 77 -6.18 -0.90 11.28
C HIS A 77 -6.45 -0.41 9.83
N CYS A 78 -5.47 0.28 9.26
CA CYS A 78 -5.61 1.03 8.04
C CYS A 78 -5.61 0.12 6.81
N LEU A 79 -4.96 -1.04 6.88
CA LEU A 79 -5.00 -2.03 5.79
C LEU A 79 -6.34 -2.73 5.70
N ASP A 80 -6.93 -3.07 6.85
CA ASP A 80 -8.30 -3.59 6.93
C ASP A 80 -9.25 -2.58 6.26
N SER A 81 -9.10 -1.30 6.59
CA SER A 81 -9.91 -0.22 6.02
C SER A 81 -9.64 0.02 4.53
N LEU A 82 -8.40 -0.19 4.07
CA LEU A 82 -7.96 0.00 2.68
C LEU A 82 -8.45 -1.11 1.75
N PHE A 83 -8.50 -2.36 2.21
CA PHE A 83 -8.83 -3.50 1.37
C PHE A 83 -10.23 -4.09 1.66
N TYR A 84 -10.69 -4.05 2.91
CA TYR A 84 -11.95 -4.64 3.36
C TYR A 84 -13.01 -3.61 3.75
N GLY A 85 -12.61 -2.38 4.08
CA GLY A 85 -13.49 -1.31 4.59
C GLY A 85 -14.45 -0.67 3.56
N GLY A 86 -14.74 -1.34 2.44
CA GLY A 86 -15.50 -0.78 1.33
C GLY A 86 -14.79 0.43 0.70
N SER A 87 -13.46 0.34 0.60
CA SER A 87 -12.64 1.39 0.02
C SER A 87 -13.07 1.66 -1.43
N ALA A 88 -13.04 2.93 -1.81
CA ALA A 88 -13.36 3.39 -3.16
C ALA A 88 -12.12 3.29 -4.08
N ILE A 89 -11.30 2.25 -3.93
CA ILE A 89 -10.18 1.95 -4.85
C ILE A 89 -10.50 0.63 -5.53
N ASN A 90 -10.58 0.66 -6.86
CA ASN A 90 -10.78 -0.49 -7.69
C ASN A 90 -9.48 -1.31 -7.73
N LEU A 91 -9.44 -2.33 -6.88
CA LEU A 91 -8.30 -3.23 -6.72
C LEU A 91 -7.95 -3.98 -8.03
N HIS A 92 -8.92 -4.15 -8.94
CA HIS A 92 -8.68 -4.79 -10.24
C HIS A 92 -7.81 -3.95 -11.18
N ARG A 93 -7.65 -2.66 -10.91
CA ARG A 93 -6.79 -1.77 -11.70
C ARG A 93 -5.43 -1.55 -11.06
N LEU A 94 -5.21 -2.01 -9.82
CA LEU A 94 -3.93 -1.83 -9.14
C LEU A 94 -2.85 -2.67 -9.80
N LYS A 95 -1.85 -1.99 -10.35
CA LYS A 95 -0.65 -2.57 -10.95
C LYS A 95 0.54 -2.54 -10.01
N ASN A 96 0.61 -1.49 -9.18
CA ASN A 96 1.68 -1.31 -8.21
C ASN A 96 1.08 -1.04 -6.83
N ILE A 97 1.59 -1.75 -5.82
CA ILE A 97 1.28 -1.49 -4.41
C ILE A 97 2.60 -1.36 -3.66
N SER A 98 2.82 -0.23 -3.00
CA SER A 98 3.92 0.00 -2.05
C SER A 98 3.34 0.36 -0.69
N LEU A 99 3.71 -0.39 0.34
CA LEU A 99 3.25 -0.22 1.72
C LEU A 99 4.48 -0.10 2.63
N ASP A 100 4.73 1.09 3.16
CA ASP A 100 5.78 1.35 4.16
C ASP A 100 5.13 1.64 5.53
N LEU A 101 4.81 0.56 6.27
CA LEU A 101 3.96 0.59 7.46
C LEU A 101 4.42 -0.42 8.52
N ASN A 102 4.14 -0.16 9.79
CA ASN A 102 4.24 -1.19 10.82
C ASN A 102 2.97 -2.05 10.81
N PHE A 103 3.13 -3.32 10.45
CA PHE A 103 2.01 -4.22 10.20
C PHE A 103 1.60 -4.98 11.48
N LYS A 104 0.28 -5.04 11.68
CA LYS A 104 -0.37 -5.96 12.62
C LYS A 104 -1.54 -6.62 11.87
N PHE A 105 -1.29 -7.80 11.29
CA PHE A 105 -2.29 -8.58 10.53
C PHE A 105 -3.20 -9.44 11.44
N ASP A 106 -3.55 -8.97 12.64
CA ASP A 106 -4.38 -9.73 13.59
C ASP A 106 -5.75 -10.13 12.99
N ASN A 107 -6.24 -9.37 12.01
CA ASN A 107 -7.54 -9.59 11.35
C ASN A 107 -7.46 -10.14 9.91
N ILE A 108 -6.32 -9.96 9.22
CA ILE A 108 -6.16 -10.39 7.80
C ILE A 108 -5.79 -11.89 7.72
N ALA A 109 -5.49 -12.49 8.87
CA ALA A 109 -5.15 -13.89 9.07
C ALA A 109 -6.25 -14.89 8.68
N LEU A 110 -7.50 -14.46 8.51
CA LEU A 110 -8.64 -15.38 8.45
C LEU A 110 -9.56 -15.10 7.24
N GLU A 111 -9.35 -15.93 6.22
CA GLU A 111 -10.40 -16.57 5.40
C GLU A 111 -11.13 -15.84 4.26
N ASP A 112 -11.07 -14.52 4.06
CA ASP A 112 -11.77 -13.94 2.90
C ASP A 112 -10.88 -13.82 1.64
N SER A 113 -10.76 -14.96 0.95
CA SER A 113 -10.14 -15.16 -0.37
C SER A 113 -10.89 -14.48 -1.54
N ARG A 114 -11.59 -13.37 -1.30
CA ARG A 114 -12.40 -12.67 -2.32
C ARG A 114 -11.69 -11.48 -2.94
N ILE A 115 -10.61 -11.02 -2.33
CA ILE A 115 -9.86 -9.89 -2.86
C ILE A 115 -8.96 -10.40 -3.98
N GLU A 116 -9.20 -9.89 -5.18
CA GLU A 116 -8.44 -10.22 -6.37
C GLU A 116 -7.62 -9.02 -6.84
N PHE A 117 -6.40 -9.29 -7.24
CA PHE A 117 -5.46 -8.32 -7.78
C PHE A 117 -5.03 -8.76 -9.20
N PRO A 118 -5.94 -8.81 -10.19
CA PRO A 118 -5.68 -9.36 -11.51
C PRO A 118 -4.59 -8.63 -12.30
N GLU A 119 -4.40 -7.33 -12.04
CA GLU A 119 -3.43 -6.48 -12.75
C GLU A 119 -2.16 -6.20 -11.95
N LEU A 120 -2.05 -6.72 -10.72
CA LEU A 120 -0.94 -6.42 -9.83
C LEU A 120 0.34 -7.08 -10.34
N GLU A 121 1.33 -6.27 -10.67
CA GLU A 121 2.63 -6.69 -11.20
C GLU A 121 3.77 -6.48 -10.18
N HIS A 122 3.63 -5.44 -9.34
CA HIS A 122 4.64 -5.01 -8.39
C HIS A 122 4.08 -4.82 -6.98
N LEU A 123 4.69 -5.52 -6.03
CA LEU A 123 4.38 -5.41 -4.61
C LEU A 123 5.65 -5.05 -3.83
N GLU A 124 5.59 -3.96 -3.08
CA GLU A 124 6.62 -3.53 -2.15
C GLU A 124 6.03 -3.45 -0.75
N LEU A 125 6.65 -4.16 0.19
CA LEU A 125 6.28 -4.15 1.60
C LEU A 125 7.52 -3.76 2.40
N CYS A 126 7.43 -2.66 3.13
CA CYS A 126 8.48 -2.13 3.99
C CYS A 126 7.91 -1.92 5.39
N GLY A 127 8.67 -2.32 6.43
CA GLY A 127 8.31 -2.02 7.81
C GLY A 127 8.57 -3.16 8.79
N MET A 128 7.92 -3.11 9.95
CA MET A 128 8.04 -4.13 10.98
C MET A 128 6.77 -4.97 11.04
N LEU A 129 6.92 -6.29 10.94
CA LEU A 129 5.87 -7.24 11.28
C LEU A 129 5.94 -7.52 12.78
N LYS A 130 4.89 -7.18 13.53
CA LYS A 130 4.80 -7.68 14.91
C LYS A 130 4.58 -9.19 14.85
N ALA A 131 5.47 -9.95 15.50
CA ALA A 131 5.46 -11.41 15.45
C ALA A 131 4.10 -11.98 15.87
N PHE A 132 3.48 -12.75 14.98
CA PHE A 132 2.38 -13.64 15.32
C PHE A 132 2.89 -14.77 16.22
N SER A 133 1.96 -15.48 16.88
CA SER A 133 2.21 -16.91 17.10
C SER A 133 2.58 -17.55 15.75
N ASN A 134 3.54 -18.48 15.73
CA ASN A 134 4.22 -19.02 14.55
C ASN A 134 3.33 -19.63 13.42
N GLU A 135 2.00 -19.49 13.45
CA GLU A 135 1.05 -20.23 12.61
C GLU A 135 0.23 -19.34 11.65
N VAL A 136 0.37 -18.01 11.68
CA VAL A 136 -0.44 -17.13 10.82
C VAL A 136 0.22 -16.91 9.45
N VAL A 137 -0.54 -17.23 8.40
CA VAL A 137 -0.19 -16.97 6.99
C VAL A 137 -1.14 -15.92 6.43
N ILE A 138 -0.57 -14.86 5.87
CA ILE A 138 -1.25 -13.71 5.25
C ILE A 138 -1.60 -14.09 3.81
N GLY A 139 -2.89 -14.29 3.55
CA GLY A 139 -3.44 -14.67 2.25
C GLY A 139 -3.77 -13.52 1.29
N LEU A 140 -3.54 -12.27 1.70
CA LEU A 140 -4.06 -11.09 1.00
C LEU A 140 -3.68 -11.02 -0.49
N PHE A 141 -2.45 -11.41 -0.83
CA PHE A 141 -1.92 -11.34 -2.21
C PHE A 141 -1.90 -12.70 -2.93
N ALA A 142 -2.61 -13.70 -2.41
CA ALA A 142 -2.65 -15.03 -3.02
C ALA A 142 -3.31 -15.02 -4.42
N HIS A 143 -4.24 -14.10 -4.67
CA HIS A 143 -4.96 -13.96 -5.94
C HIS A 143 -4.42 -12.80 -6.79
N ALA A 144 -3.11 -12.82 -7.06
CA ALA A 144 -2.40 -11.83 -7.87
C ALA A 144 -1.62 -12.49 -9.02
N PRO A 145 -2.28 -13.00 -10.08
CA PRO A 145 -1.65 -13.87 -11.09
C PRO A 145 -0.55 -13.19 -11.92
N LYS A 146 -0.56 -11.85 -12.01
CA LYS A 146 0.48 -11.09 -12.72
C LYS A 146 1.64 -10.67 -11.84
N LEU A 147 1.62 -11.01 -10.54
CA LEU A 147 2.63 -10.56 -9.61
C LEU A 147 3.96 -11.22 -9.94
N HIS A 148 4.92 -10.41 -10.39
CA HIS A 148 6.25 -10.89 -10.73
C HIS A 148 7.37 -10.17 -9.98
N THR A 149 7.06 -9.05 -9.33
CA THR A 149 8.04 -8.26 -8.56
C THR A 149 7.59 -8.18 -7.11
N LEU A 150 8.41 -8.69 -6.20
CA LEU A 150 8.22 -8.58 -4.75
C LEU A 150 9.45 -7.93 -4.11
N SER A 151 9.25 -6.79 -3.46
CA SER A 151 10.27 -6.13 -2.64
C SER A 151 9.85 -6.20 -1.18
N LEU A 152 10.73 -6.76 -0.34
CA LEU A 152 10.55 -6.83 1.10
C LEU A 152 11.66 -6.00 1.75
N GLY A 153 11.30 -4.91 2.40
CA GLY A 153 12.20 -4.06 3.16
C GLY A 153 12.09 -4.27 4.66
N ASN A 154 13.18 -3.97 5.38
CA ASN A 154 13.26 -3.99 6.83
C ASN A 154 13.08 -5.42 7.41
N TYR A 155 12.43 -5.55 8.58
CA TYR A 155 12.36 -6.78 9.38
C TYR A 155 11.23 -7.73 8.93
N LEU A 156 10.79 -7.64 7.67
CA LEU A 156 9.71 -8.47 7.15
C LEU A 156 10.24 -9.86 6.77
N ASN A 157 9.57 -10.90 7.28
CA ASN A 157 9.83 -12.28 6.90
C ASN A 157 8.76 -12.77 5.91
N ILE A 158 9.21 -13.21 4.74
CA ILE A 158 8.35 -13.76 3.68
C ILE A 158 7.58 -15.01 4.12
N ALA A 159 8.05 -15.73 5.15
CA ALA A 159 7.43 -16.96 5.64
C ALA A 159 5.96 -16.78 6.09
N HIS A 160 5.54 -15.55 6.37
CA HIS A 160 4.18 -15.23 6.76
C HIS A 160 3.27 -14.87 5.58
N PHE A 161 3.75 -14.89 4.32
CA PHE A 161 2.95 -14.49 3.17
C PHE A 161 2.64 -15.69 2.27
N ARG A 162 1.36 -15.85 1.92
CA ARG A 162 0.95 -16.72 0.82
C ARG A 162 0.99 -15.92 -0.47
N LEU A 163 1.92 -16.31 -1.34
CA LEU A 163 2.10 -15.72 -2.66
C LEU A 163 1.37 -16.55 -3.71
N PRO A 164 1.13 -15.99 -4.91
CA PRO A 164 0.60 -16.73 -6.05
C PRO A 164 1.51 -17.93 -6.39
N ASP A 165 0.91 -18.98 -6.97
CA ASP A 165 1.65 -20.17 -7.40
C ASP A 165 2.57 -19.89 -8.61
N ASP A 166 2.33 -18.79 -9.32
CA ASP A 166 3.14 -18.36 -10.46
C ASP A 166 4.54 -17.86 -10.01
N PRO A 167 5.60 -18.13 -10.80
CA PRO A 167 6.96 -17.81 -10.39
C PRO A 167 7.20 -16.30 -10.34
N LEU A 168 7.68 -15.82 -9.19
CA LEU A 168 8.24 -14.47 -9.06
C LEU A 168 9.51 -14.34 -9.92
N PHE A 169 9.57 -13.31 -10.75
CA PHE A 169 10.75 -13.01 -11.57
C PHE A 169 11.79 -12.22 -10.78
N TRP A 170 11.36 -11.40 -9.82
CA TRP A 170 12.25 -10.55 -9.04
C TRP A 170 11.83 -10.49 -7.58
N LEU A 171 12.73 -10.97 -6.71
CA LEU A 171 12.63 -10.86 -5.25
C LEU A 171 13.79 -10.01 -4.75
N SER A 172 13.48 -8.86 -4.15
CA SER A 172 14.45 -8.01 -3.48
C SER A 172 14.20 -8.00 -1.98
N ILE A 173 15.23 -8.31 -1.21
CA ILE A 173 15.21 -8.21 0.25
C ILE A 173 16.20 -7.11 0.61
N ALA A 174 15.67 -5.97 1.04
CA ALA A 174 16.48 -4.81 1.40
C ALA A 174 16.66 -4.78 2.93
N GLU A 175 17.89 -5.03 3.38
CA GLU A 175 18.29 -4.73 4.76
C GLU A 175 18.41 -3.22 4.94
N HIS A 176 17.91 -2.73 6.07
CA HIS A 176 17.78 -1.32 6.42
C HIS A 176 19.11 -0.56 6.21
N ARG A 177 19.11 0.46 5.34
CA ARG A 177 20.09 1.56 5.44
C ARG A 177 19.47 2.62 6.35
N PRO A 178 20.04 2.90 7.53
CA PRO A 178 19.55 3.98 8.36
C PRO A 178 19.60 5.27 7.55
N PHE A 179 18.48 6.00 7.51
CA PHE A 179 18.45 7.36 6.98
C PHE A 179 19.53 8.18 7.70
N ALA A 180 20.56 8.60 6.97
CA ALA A 180 21.43 9.67 7.43
C ALA A 180 20.57 10.93 7.52
N ALA A 181 20.29 11.37 8.75
CA ALA A 181 19.60 12.62 8.99
C ALA A 181 20.39 13.80 8.38
N PRO A 182 19.71 14.82 7.82
CA PRO A 182 20.35 16.08 7.46
C PRO A 182 20.87 16.84 8.68
#